data_AF-A0A930RJ64-F1
#
_entry.id   AF-A0A930RJ64-F1
#
_cell.length_a   1.000
_cell.length_b   1.000
_cell.length_c   1.000
_cell.angle_alpha   90.00
_cell.angle_beta   90.00
_cell.angle_gamma   90.00
#
_symmetry.space_group_name_H-M   'P 1'
#
loop_
_entity.id
_entity.type
_entity.pdbx_description
1 polymer ?
#
loop_
_entity_poly.entity_id
_entity_poly.type
_entity_poly.pdbx_seq_one_letter_code
_entity_poly.pdbx_strand_id
1 'polypeptide(L)' 'GSMGPVAPNRVFKGKNLAGRMGGDRVTIQNLEVVQVVPEKNVILIKGNVPGAKKSLITIKSAVKAGK' A
#
# COMPACT_ATOMS: atom_id res chain seq x y z
N GLY A 1 -11.32 -18.93 -15.43
CA GLY A 1 -10.00 -19.45 -15.84
C GLY A 1 -9.80 -20.85 -15.30
N SER A 2 -8.81 -21.60 -15.81
CA SER A 2 -8.53 -22.96 -15.34
C SER A 2 -8.13 -23.00 -13.86
N MET A 3 -8.63 -24.01 -13.13
CA MET A 3 -8.39 -24.22 -11.69
C MET A 3 -7.07 -24.95 -11.39
N GLY A 4 -6.35 -25.38 -12.42
CA GLY A 4 -5.07 -26.09 -12.29
C GLY A 4 -4.99 -27.31 -13.21
N PRO A 5 -3.83 -27.98 -13.27
CA PRO A 5 -3.68 -29.25 -13.97
C PRO A 5 -4.45 -30.37 -13.25
N VAL A 6 -4.79 -31.44 -13.97
CA VAL A 6 -5.45 -32.64 -13.41
C VAL A 6 -4.56 -33.37 -12.42
N ALA A 7 -3.26 -33.52 -12.73
CA ALA A 7 -2.27 -34.20 -11.90
C ALA A 7 -1.73 -33.27 -10.79
N PRO A 8 -2.57 -32.94 -9.80
CA PRO A 8 -2.34 -33.27 -8.39
C PRO A 8 -3.66 -33.51 -7.61
N ASN A 9 -4.80 -33.66 -8.31
CA ASN A 9 -6.17 -33.80 -7.75
C ASN A 9 -6.54 -32.79 -6.65
N ARG A 10 -5.92 -31.60 -6.67
CA ARG A 10 -6.20 -30.52 -5.71
C ARG A 10 -5.88 -29.16 -6.31
N VAL A 11 -6.51 -28.13 -5.76
CA VAL A 11 -6.14 -26.73 -6.05
C VAL A 11 -5.04 -26.31 -5.07
N PHE A 12 -4.01 -25.64 -5.58
CA PHE A 12 -2.92 -25.11 -4.74
C PHE A 12 -3.41 -23.94 -3.87
N LYS A 13 -2.97 -23.91 -2.61
CA LYS A 13 -3.21 -22.78 -1.69
C LYS A 13 -2.57 -21.51 -2.26
N GLY A 14 -3.20 -20.36 -2.04
CA GLY A 14 -2.74 -19.07 -2.57
C GLY A 14 -3.12 -18.82 -4.04
N LYS A 15 -3.96 -19.67 -4.64
CA LYS A 15 -4.57 -19.36 -5.94
C LYS A 15 -5.43 -18.10 -5.82
N ASN A 16 -5.16 -17.11 -6.68
CA ASN A 16 -5.94 -15.89 -6.75
C ASN A 16 -7.38 -16.20 -7.21
N LEU A 17 -8.31 -16.11 -6.28
CA LEU A 17 -9.75 -16.24 -6.49
C LEU A 17 -10.44 -14.96 -6.02
N ALA A 18 -11.72 -14.80 -6.36
CA ALA A 18 -12.50 -13.67 -5.90
C ALA A 18 -12.58 -13.65 -4.37
N GLY A 19 -12.49 -12.46 -3.79
CA GLY A 19 -12.54 -12.22 -2.36
C GLY A 19 -12.62 -10.72 -2.08
N ARG A 20 -12.65 -10.36 -0.79
CA ARG A 20 -12.61 -8.95 -0.40
C ARG A 20 -11.25 -8.35 -0.76
N MET A 21 -11.27 -7.29 -1.56
CA MET A 21 -10.09 -6.49 -1.86
C MET A 21 -10.04 -5.27 -0.93
N GLY A 22 -8.88 -5.00 -0.32
CA GLY A 22 -8.65 -3.82 0.51
C GLY A 22 -9.04 -4.00 1.98
N GLY A 23 -8.81 -2.94 2.77
CA GLY A 23 -8.81 -3.02 4.24
C GLY A 23 -7.44 -3.40 4.82
N ASP A 24 -6.47 -3.68 3.95
CA ASP A 24 -5.10 -4.01 4.34
C ASP A 24 -4.27 -2.75 4.63
N ARG A 25 -3.25 -2.90 5.49
CA ARG A 25 -2.28 -1.85 5.75
C ARG A 25 -1.25 -1.79 4.62
N VAL A 26 -1.37 -0.78 3.77
CA VAL A 26 -0.42 -0.52 2.67
C VAL A 26 0.60 0.55 3.07
N THR A 27 1.86 0.35 2.68
CA THR A 27 2.94 1.35 2.87
C THR A 27 3.56 1.70 1.53
N ILE A 28 3.53 3.00 1.19
CA ILE A 28 4.25 3.54 0.03
C ILE A 28 5.57 4.12 0.54
N GLN A 29 6.67 3.71 -0.07
CA GLN A 29 8.03 4.09 0.34
C GLN A 29 8.59 5.17 -0.59
N ASN A 30 9.60 5.91 -0.12
CA ASN A 30 10.35 6.91 -0.89
C ASN A 30 9.49 8.06 -1.44
N LEU A 31 8.53 8.54 -0.64
CA LEU A 31 7.82 9.78 -0.94
C LEU A 31 8.63 10.99 -0.50
N GLU A 32 8.61 12.04 -1.30
CA GLU A 32 9.31 13.29 -1.05
C GLU A 32 8.41 14.26 -0.26
N VAL A 33 8.97 14.90 0.77
CA VAL A 33 8.30 15.98 1.50
C VAL A 33 8.64 17.29 0.81
N VAL A 34 7.64 17.90 0.15
CA VAL A 34 7.83 19.14 -0.63
C VAL A 34 7.94 20.34 0.28
N GLN A 35 7.06 20.42 1.28
CA GLN A 35 6.99 21.56 2.19
C GLN A 35 6.35 21.14 3.51
N VAL A 36 6.86 21.74 4.59
CA VAL A 36 6.24 21.69 5.91
C VAL A 36 5.77 23.11 6.24
N VAL A 37 4.52 23.25 6.64
CA VAL A 37 3.93 24.52 7.08
C VAL A 37 3.59 24.40 8.57
N PRO A 38 4.51 24.80 9.47
CA PRO A 38 4.34 24.62 10.91
C PRO A 38 3.13 25.36 11.47
N GLU A 39 2.83 26.55 10.94
CA GLU A 39 1.71 27.39 11.40
C GLU A 39 0.35 26.68 11.31
N LYS A 40 0.19 25.80 10.32
CA LYS A 40 -1.05 25.05 10.08
C LYS A 40 -0.94 23.59 10.51
N ASN A 41 0.23 23.15 10.99
CA ASN A 41 0.57 21.75 11.23
C ASN A 41 0.30 20.85 10.00
N VAL A 42 0.60 21.36 8.80
CA VAL A 42 0.37 20.65 7.53
C VAL A 42 1.70 20.24 6.90
N ILE A 43 1.74 19.03 6.35
CA ILE A 43 2.86 18.49 5.58
C ILE A 43 2.36 18.23 4.16
N LEU A 44 3.09 18.76 3.17
CA LEU A 44 2.84 18.55 1.75
C LEU A 44 3.76 17.44 1.23
N ILE A 45 3.15 16.32 0.86
CA ILE A 45 3.84 15.13 0.35
C ILE A 45 3.65 15.05 -1.17
N LYS A 46 4.73 14.82 -1.90
CA LYS A 46 4.69 14.60 -3.34
C LYS A 46 4.18 13.19 -3.63
N GLY A 47 3.09 13.08 -4.37
CA GLY A 47 2.51 11.81 -4.81
C GLY A 47 1.25 11.43 -4.04
N ASN A 48 0.96 10.13 -4.01
CA ASN A 48 -0.26 9.56 -3.43
C ASN A 48 0.01 8.88 -2.08
N VAL A 49 -0.99 8.95 -1.20
CA VAL A 49 -0.98 8.32 0.13
C VAL A 49 -2.14 7.31 0.18
N PRO A 50 -1.94 6.10 0.75
CA PRO A 50 -3.01 5.11 0.84
C PRO A 50 -4.08 5.57 1.84
N GLY A 51 -5.34 5.26 1.52
CA GLY A 51 -6.49 5.58 2.36
C GLY A 51 -7.40 6.64 1.76
N ALA A 52 -8.57 6.81 2.38
CA ALA A 52 -9.55 7.81 2.01
C ALA A 52 -9.24 9.16 2.68
N LYS A 53 -9.93 10.23 2.26
CA LYS A 53 -9.83 11.53 2.94
C LYS A 53 -10.18 11.36 4.43
N LYS A 54 -9.42 12.03 5.31
CA LYS A 54 -9.56 11.97 6.78
C LYS A 54 -9.22 10.61 7.42
N SER A 55 -8.55 9.69 6.72
CA SER A 55 -8.03 8.46 7.35
C SER A 55 -6.78 8.73 8.20
N LEU A 56 -6.56 7.89 9.20
CA LEU A 56 -5.31 7.87 9.97
C LEU A 56 -4.15 7.39 9.08
N ILE A 57 -3.05 8.14 9.06
CA ILE A 57 -1.82 7.81 8.34
C ILE A 57 -0.65 7.85 9.32
N THR A 58 0.32 6.95 9.13
CA THR A 58 1.58 6.95 9.89
C THR A 58 2.73 7.28 8.97
N ILE A 59 3.46 8.36 9.27
CA ILE A 59 4.66 8.76 8.53
C ILE A 59 5.89 8.24 9.28
N LYS A 60 6.84 7.65 8.55
CA LYS A 60 8.13 7.16 9.08
C LYS A 60 9.26 7.59 8.15
N SER A 61 10.47 7.71 8.67
CA SER A 61 11.66 7.89 7.85
C SER A 61 11.83 6.70 6.89
N ALA A 62 12.27 6.97 5.66
CA ALA A 62 12.50 5.95 4.67
C ALA A 62 13.72 5.10 5.07
N VAL A 63 13.58 3.77 5.00
CA VAL A 63 14.68 2.83 5.27
C VAL A 63 15.58 2.67 4.04
N LYS A 64 15.02 2.81 2.85
CA LYS A 64 15.77 2.72 1.60
C LYS A 64 16.38 4.08 1.29
N ALA A 65 17.68 4.10 1.01
CA ALA A 65 18.31 5.28 0.44
C ALA A 65 17.61 5.62 -0.89
N GLY A 66 17.27 6.90 -1.07
CA GLY A 66 16.81 7.39 -2.37
C GLY A 66 17.92 7.23 -3.41
N LYS A 67 17.52 6.99 -4.67
CA LYS A 67 18.41 7.30 -5.79
C LYS A 67 18.51 8.81 -5.93
#